data_AF-A0AA38YSY2-F1
#
_entry.id   AF-A0AA38YSY2-F1
#
_cell.length_a   1.000
_cell.length_b   1.000
_cell.length_c   1.000
_cell.angle_alpha   90.00
_cell.angle_beta   90.00
_cell.angle_gamma   90.00
#
_symmetry.space_group_name_H-M   'P 1'
#
loop_
_entity.id
_entity.type
_entity.pdbx_description
1 polymer ?
#
loop_
_entity_poly.entity_id
_entity_poly.type
_entity_poly.pdbx_seq_one_letter_code
_entity_poly.pdbx_strand_id
1 'polypeptide(L)'
;MGAAGGGAETPIVGGFVSHVGWNSVLEAVVAGVPMVAWPLHAEQHLNKAVVVENMKMAFGVEQRDGDRFVSGAELERRLKELMDSEEGRELRERSEKIREMAVEAWREEGSSATALAKLAEIWKHD
;
A
#
# COMPACT_ATOMS: atom_id res chain seq x y z
N MET A 1 28.54 0.41 28.91
CA MET A 1 28.02 0.71 27.56
C MET A 1 27.29 -0.53 27.07
N GLY A 2 26.03 -0.67 27.45
CA GLY A 2 25.17 -1.78 27.01
C GLY A 2 24.54 -1.41 25.68
N ALA A 3 24.68 -2.28 24.69
CA ALA A 3 23.96 -2.17 23.43
C ALA A 3 22.46 -2.21 23.71
N ALA A 4 21.77 -1.11 23.45
CA ALA A 4 20.32 -1.12 23.30
C ALA A 4 20.03 -1.85 21.99
N GLY A 5 19.71 -3.14 22.08
CA GLY A 5 19.09 -3.86 20.99
C GLY A 5 17.74 -3.21 20.70
N GLY A 6 17.66 -2.46 19.60
CA GLY A 6 16.40 -2.06 19.00
C GLY A 6 15.69 -3.33 18.55
N GLY A 7 14.78 -3.84 19.37
CA GLY A 7 13.88 -4.91 18.96
C GLY A 7 13.08 -4.41 17.77
N ALA A 8 13.27 -5.02 16.61
CA ALA A 8 12.37 -4.82 15.49
C ALA A 8 10.98 -5.28 15.94
N GLU A 9 10.07 -4.33 16.17
CA GLU A 9 8.65 -4.65 16.32
C GLU A 9 8.25 -5.40 15.05
N THR A 10 7.94 -6.69 15.17
CA THR A 10 7.39 -7.44 14.04
C THR A 10 5.94 -7.01 13.92
N PRO A 11 5.52 -6.37 12.80
CA PRO A 11 4.13 -5.98 12.62
C PRO A 11 3.25 -7.24 12.72
N ILE A 12 2.19 -7.19 13.54
CA ILE A 12 1.27 -8.33 13.71
C ILE A 12 0.54 -8.65 12.39
N VAL A 13 0.48 -7.68 11.47
CA VAL A 13 -0.09 -7.83 10.12
C VAL A 13 1.03 -7.86 9.08
N GLY A 14 1.21 -8.99 8.40
CA GLY A 14 2.24 -9.19 7.38
C GLY A 14 1.82 -8.83 5.94
N GLY A 15 0.52 -8.59 5.70
CA GLY A 15 -0.02 -8.25 4.39
C GLY A 15 -1.53 -8.04 4.39
N PHE A 16 -2.05 -7.36 3.37
CA PHE A 16 -3.47 -7.01 3.25
C PHE A 16 -4.06 -7.44 1.88
N VAL A 17 -4.99 -8.40 1.89
CA VAL A 17 -5.77 -8.72 0.68
C VAL A 17 -6.85 -7.66 0.53
N SER A 18 -6.78 -6.89 -0.56
CA SER A 18 -7.63 -5.72 -0.74
C SER A 18 -8.22 -5.67 -2.14
N HIS A 19 -9.43 -5.13 -2.23
CA HIS A 19 -10.04 -4.80 -3.50
C HIS A 19 -9.43 -3.56 -4.18
N VAL A 20 -8.43 -2.94 -3.54
CA VAL A 20 -7.68 -1.77 -4.02
C VAL A 20 -8.55 -0.56 -4.37
N GLY A 21 -9.61 -0.35 -3.61
CA GLY A 21 -10.28 0.95 -3.54
C GLY A 21 -9.33 1.99 -2.94
N TRP A 22 -9.37 3.23 -3.45
CA TRP A 22 -8.32 4.21 -3.16
C TRP A 22 -8.16 4.53 -1.65
N ASN A 23 -9.25 4.52 -0.88
CA ASN A 23 -9.18 4.70 0.57
C ASN A 23 -8.39 3.58 1.25
N SER A 24 -8.67 2.32 0.93
CA SER A 24 -7.93 1.18 1.49
C SER A 24 -6.48 1.14 1.02
N VAL A 25 -6.18 1.65 -0.18
CA VAL A 25 -4.79 1.85 -0.63
C VAL A 25 -4.08 2.88 0.26
N LEU A 26 -4.72 4.03 0.54
CA LEU A 26 -4.14 5.05 1.43
C LEU A 26 -3.95 4.55 2.86
N GLU A 27 -4.90 3.77 3.39
CA GLU A 27 -4.77 3.13 4.71
C GLU A 27 -3.57 2.17 4.75
N ALA A 28 -3.40 1.33 3.73
CA ALA A 28 -2.26 0.42 3.61
C ALA A 28 -0.93 1.17 3.50
N VAL A 29 -0.90 2.27 2.73
CA VAL A 29 0.26 3.16 2.59
C VAL A 29 0.65 3.76 3.94
N VAL A 30 -0.29 4.33 4.69
CA VAL A 30 0.00 4.94 6.00
C VAL A 30 0.42 3.87 7.02
N ALA A 31 -0.11 2.65 6.90
CA ALA A 31 0.25 1.52 7.74
C ALA A 31 1.57 0.83 7.35
N GLY A 32 2.13 1.09 6.16
CA GLY A 32 3.33 0.41 5.67
C GLY A 32 3.11 -1.05 5.27
N VAL A 33 1.84 -1.44 5.04
CA VAL A 33 1.46 -2.84 4.83
C VAL A 33 1.37 -3.14 3.32
N PRO A 34 2.11 -4.13 2.80
CA PRO A 34 1.99 -4.53 1.40
C PRO A 34 0.68 -5.30 1.15
N MET A 35 0.28 -5.41 -0.11
CA MET A 35 -1.05 -5.93 -0.47
C MET A 35 -1.02 -7.14 -1.42
N VAL A 36 -2.10 -7.91 -1.39
CA VAL A 36 -2.55 -8.69 -2.55
C VAL A 36 -3.73 -7.95 -3.17
N ALA A 37 -3.54 -7.43 -4.37
CA ALA A 37 -4.50 -6.61 -5.09
C ALA A 37 -5.51 -7.48 -5.85
N TRP A 38 -6.77 -7.44 -5.40
CA TRP A 38 -7.90 -8.18 -5.96
C TRP A 38 -9.06 -7.25 -6.36
N PRO A 39 -8.95 -6.53 -7.49
CA PRO A 39 -9.96 -5.56 -7.91
C PRO A 39 -11.31 -6.22 -8.23
N LEU A 40 -12.42 -5.54 -7.93
CA LEU A 40 -13.78 -6.05 -8.14
C LEU A 40 -14.59 -5.17 -9.11
N HIS A 41 -14.55 -3.85 -8.96
CA HIS A 41 -15.39 -2.91 -9.72
C HIS A 41 -14.81 -1.49 -9.77
N ALA A 42 -15.52 -0.55 -10.42
CA ALA A 42 -15.12 0.85 -10.55
C ALA A 42 -13.69 1.02 -11.11
N GLU A 43 -12.90 1.93 -10.57
CA GLU A 43 -11.53 2.23 -10.98
C GLU A 43 -10.47 1.26 -10.40
N GLN A 44 -10.88 0.25 -9.63
CA GLN A 44 -9.97 -0.63 -8.89
C GLN A 44 -8.97 -1.38 -9.78
N HIS A 45 -9.32 -1.67 -11.04
CA HIS A 45 -8.37 -2.29 -11.98
C HIS A 45 -7.24 -1.33 -12.37
N LEU A 46 -7.54 -0.03 -12.48
CA LEU A 46 -6.53 1.02 -12.67
C LEU A 46 -5.71 1.18 -11.38
N ASN A 47 -6.36 1.21 -10.22
CA ASN A 47 -5.65 1.29 -8.94
C ASN A 47 -4.70 0.08 -8.77
N LYS A 48 -5.12 -1.14 -9.16
CA LYS A 48 -4.26 -2.34 -9.18
C LYS A 48 -2.98 -2.08 -9.97
N ALA A 49 -3.10 -1.56 -11.19
CA ALA A 49 -1.94 -1.25 -12.02
C ALA A 49 -1.00 -0.26 -11.31
N VAL A 50 -1.55 0.82 -10.75
CA VAL A 50 -0.75 1.82 -10.01
C VAL A 50 -0.03 1.20 -8.81
N VAL A 51 -0.71 0.42 -7.96
CA VAL A 51 -0.10 -0.13 -6.74
C VAL A 51 0.91 -1.24 -7.02
N VAL A 52 0.72 -2.02 -8.09
CA VAL A 52 1.62 -3.11 -8.50
C VAL A 52 2.82 -2.54 -9.28
N GLU A 53 2.59 -1.73 -10.31
CA GLU A 53 3.61 -1.34 -11.28
C GLU A 53 4.39 -0.09 -10.84
N ASN A 54 3.70 0.92 -10.32
CA ASN A 54 4.32 2.21 -9.98
C ASN A 54 4.76 2.25 -8.51
N MET A 55 3.86 1.94 -7.59
CA MET A 55 4.17 1.99 -6.15
C MET A 55 5.03 0.81 -5.72
N LYS A 56 4.85 -0.35 -6.37
CA LYS A 56 5.48 -1.62 -6.02
C LYS A 56 5.21 -1.98 -4.55
N MET A 57 3.93 -1.99 -4.19
CA MET A 57 3.45 -2.35 -2.85
C MET A 57 2.55 -3.58 -2.86
N ALA A 58 2.33 -4.22 -4.02
CA ALA A 58 1.37 -5.30 -4.12
C ALA A 58 1.75 -6.36 -5.15
N PHE A 59 1.31 -7.59 -4.89
CA PHE A 59 1.10 -8.58 -5.94
C PHE A 59 -0.34 -8.50 -6.43
N GLY A 60 -0.54 -8.60 -7.75
CA GLY A 60 -1.86 -8.62 -8.35
C GLY A 60 -2.36 -10.03 -8.59
N VAL A 61 -3.58 -10.36 -8.17
CA VAL A 61 -4.20 -11.65 -8.53
C VAL A 61 -4.48 -11.72 -10.03
N GLU A 62 -4.30 -12.90 -10.61
CA GLU A 62 -4.79 -13.22 -11.95
C GLU A 62 -6.29 -13.56 -11.90
N GLN A 63 -7.06 -12.90 -12.78
CA GLN A 63 -8.49 -13.10 -12.90
C GLN A 63 -8.78 -13.82 -14.21
N ARG A 64 -9.66 -14.82 -14.15
CA ARG A 64 -10.11 -15.54 -15.34
C ARG A 64 -10.86 -14.61 -16.29
N ASP A 65 -10.55 -14.70 -17.58
CA ASP A 65 -11.27 -13.95 -18.61
C ASP A 65 -12.76 -14.29 -18.61
N GLY A 66 -13.59 -13.27 -18.83
CA GLY A 66 -15.05 -13.38 -18.92
C GLY A 66 -15.77 -13.15 -17.59
N ASP A 67 -15.40 -13.86 -16.52
CA ASP A 67 -16.12 -13.79 -15.23
C ASP A 67 -15.29 -13.26 -14.05
N ARG A 68 -14.02 -12.93 -14.30
CA ARG A 68 -13.09 -12.35 -13.31
C ARG A 68 -12.85 -13.22 -12.07
N PHE A 69 -13.12 -14.52 -12.19
CA PHE A 69 -12.93 -15.45 -11.08
C PHE A 69 -11.44 -15.59 -10.71
N VAL A 70 -11.14 -15.58 -9.42
CA VAL A 70 -9.82 -15.88 -8.86
C VAL A 70 -9.90 -17.23 -8.16
N SER A 71 -9.07 -18.18 -8.58
CA SER A 71 -9.04 -19.49 -7.95
C SER A 71 -8.41 -19.43 -6.56
N GLY A 72 -8.77 -20.37 -5.68
CA GLY A 72 -8.09 -20.52 -4.39
C GLY A 72 -6.58 -20.75 -4.54
N ALA A 73 -6.17 -21.49 -5.57
CA ALA A 73 -4.76 -21.73 -5.86
C ALA A 73 -4.01 -20.45 -6.27
N GLU A 74 -4.66 -19.56 -7.03
CA GLU A 74 -4.08 -18.25 -7.37
C GLU A 74 -3.90 -17.39 -6.12
N LEU A 75 -4.93 -17.31 -5.28
CA LEU A 75 -4.86 -16.55 -4.04
C LEU A 75 -3.77 -17.10 -3.11
N GLU A 76 -3.71 -18.42 -2.94
CA GLU A 76 -2.69 -19.10 -2.13
C GLU A 76 -1.28 -18.79 -2.66
N ARG A 77 -1.08 -18.83 -3.98
CA ARG A 77 0.19 -18.49 -4.62
C ARG A 77 0.60 -17.05 -4.28
N ARG A 78 -0.29 -16.07 -4.47
CA ARG A 78 0.01 -14.66 -4.18
C ARG A 78 0.28 -14.40 -2.70
N LEU A 79 -0.41 -15.10 -1.80
CA LEU A 79 -0.16 -15.02 -0.37
C LEU A 79 1.21 -15.58 0.00
N LYS A 80 1.60 -16.74 -0.56
CA LYS A 80 2.93 -17.33 -0.35
C LYS A 80 4.04 -16.45 -0.92
N GLU A 81 3.84 -15.91 -2.13
CA GLU A 81 4.75 -14.92 -2.73
C GLU A 81 4.93 -13.73 -1.79
N LEU A 82 3.82 -13.15 -1.31
CA LEU A 82 3.87 -12.02 -0.40
C LEU A 82 4.62 -12.35 0.89
N MET A 83 4.34 -13.49 1.53
CA MET A 83 4.86 -13.81 2.85
C MET A 83 6.30 -14.34 2.82
N ASP A 84 6.58 -15.29 1.92
CA ASP A 84 7.74 -16.18 2.02
C ASP A 84 8.79 -15.95 0.92
N SER A 85 8.50 -15.14 -0.11
CA SER A 85 9.44 -14.88 -1.21
C SER A 85 10.33 -13.67 -0.96
N GLU A 86 11.43 -13.61 -1.72
CA GLU A 86 12.35 -12.47 -1.72
C GLU A 86 11.67 -11.21 -2.28
N GLU A 87 10.89 -11.36 -3.34
CA GLU A 87 10.07 -10.27 -3.89
C GLU A 87 9.02 -9.78 -2.88
N GLY A 88 8.43 -10.67 -2.08
CA GLY A 88 7.57 -10.31 -0.96
C GLY A 88 8.29 -9.50 0.13
N ARG A 89 9.55 -9.86 0.43
CA ARG A 89 10.43 -9.07 1.32
C ARG A 89 10.70 -7.68 0.75
N GLU A 90 11.01 -7.58 -0.54
CA GLU A 90 11.21 -6.30 -1.22
C GLU A 90 9.94 -5.41 -1.18
N LEU A 91 8.75 -5.99 -1.39
CA LEU A 91 7.49 -5.26 -1.27
C LEU A 91 7.24 -4.73 0.15
N ARG A 92 7.55 -5.50 1.20
CA ARG A 92 7.46 -5.03 2.59
C ARG A 92 8.39 -3.85 2.85
N GLU A 93 9.67 -3.98 2.47
CA GLU A 93 10.65 -2.90 2.63
C GLU A 93 10.26 -1.65 1.82
N ARG A 94 9.69 -1.83 0.63
CA ARG A 94 9.17 -0.73 -0.19
C ARG A 94 7.96 -0.08 0.44
N SER A 95 7.07 -0.86 1.05
CA SER A 95 5.86 -0.36 1.72
C SER A 95 6.21 0.50 2.93
N GLU A 96 7.21 0.12 3.73
CA GLU A 96 7.73 0.96 4.82
C GLU A 96 8.33 2.27 4.32
N LYS A 97 9.11 2.26 3.22
CA LYS A 97 9.65 3.50 2.63
C LYS A 97 8.54 4.43 2.13
N ILE A 98 7.48 3.88 1.55
CA ILE A 98 6.34 4.69 1.08
C ILE A 98 5.54 5.22 2.29
N ARG A 99 5.42 4.46 3.37
CA ARG A 99 4.86 4.93 4.64
C ARG A 99 5.62 6.14 5.17
N GLU A 100 6.95 6.07 5.23
CA GLU A 100 7.78 7.20 5.64
C GLU A 100 7.50 8.43 4.77
N MET A 101 7.48 8.28 3.44
CA MET A 101 7.13 9.37 2.51
C MET A 101 5.72 9.94 2.76
N ALA A 102 4.74 9.09 3.07
CA ALA A 102 3.38 9.52 3.35
C ALA A 102 3.27 10.33 4.66
N VAL A 103 3.96 9.89 5.71
CA VAL A 103 4.06 10.62 6.99
C VAL A 103 4.74 11.97 6.78
N GLU A 104 5.83 12.00 6.02
CA GLU A 104 6.57 13.23 5.70
C GLU A 104 5.77 14.22 4.84
N ALA A 105 4.84 13.73 4.02
CA ALA A 105 3.95 14.59 3.23
C ALA A 105 2.90 15.31 4.11
N TRP A 106 2.40 14.67 5.16
CA TRP A 106 1.31 15.19 6.00
C TRP A 106 1.75 15.83 7.32
N ARG A 107 3.00 15.67 7.75
CA ARG A 107 3.54 16.36 8.93
C ARG A 107 3.52 17.89 8.80
N GLU A 108 3.82 18.58 9.89
CA GLU A 108 4.02 20.03 9.89
C GLU A 108 5.06 20.43 8.83
N GLU A 109 4.76 21.46 8.04
CA GLU A 109 5.54 21.90 6.86
C GLU A 109 5.68 20.86 5.73
N GLY A 110 4.99 19.71 5.82
CA GLY A 110 4.91 18.70 4.77
C GLY A 110 4.23 19.22 3.50
N SER A 111 4.45 18.52 2.38
CA SER A 111 3.95 18.95 1.07
C SER A 111 2.42 18.99 1.00
N SER A 112 1.73 18.00 1.55
CA SER A 112 0.26 17.96 1.59
C SER A 112 -0.31 18.95 2.60
N ALA A 113 0.31 19.11 3.78
CA ALA A 113 -0.08 20.12 4.76
C ALA A 113 0.04 21.54 4.18
N THR A 114 1.14 21.81 3.47
CA THR A 114 1.40 23.09 2.78
C THR A 114 0.37 23.32 1.67
N ALA A 115 0.04 22.30 0.87
CA ALA A 115 -0.96 22.42 -0.18
C ALA A 115 -2.35 22.74 0.39
N LEU A 116 -2.73 22.10 1.48
CA LEU A 116 -3.99 22.37 2.18
C LEU A 116 -4.02 23.78 2.78
N ALA A 117 -2.91 24.24 3.39
CA ALA A 117 -2.80 25.60 3.91
C ALA A 117 -2.96 26.65 2.80
N LYS A 118 -2.31 26.45 1.64
CA LYS A 118 -2.47 27.33 0.48
C LYS A 118 -3.91 27.39 -0.01
N LEU A 119 -4.62 26.25 -0.05
CA LEU A 119 -6.03 26.22 -0.40
C LEU A 119 -6.88 27.03 0.59
N ALA A 120 -6.61 26.89 1.89
CA ALA A 120 -7.32 27.64 2.91
C ALA A 120 -7.08 29.16 2.80
N GLU A 121 -5.87 29.60 2.44
CA GLU A 121 -5.60 31.02 2.18
C GLU A 121 -6.37 31.55 0.97
N ILE A 122 -6.51 30.77 -0.11
CA ILE A 122 -7.34 31.18 -1.27
C ILE A 122 -8.79 31.44 -0.82
N TRP A 123 -9.39 30.52 -0.06
CA TRP A 123 -10.77 30.64 0.38
C TRP A 123 -11.03 31.75 1.40
N LYS A 124 -9.99 32.28 2.06
CA LYS A 124 -10.14 33.45 2.95
C LYS A 124 -10.26 34.77 2.18
N HIS A 125 -9.92 34.77 0.90
CA HIS A 125 -9.90 35.94 0.03
C HIS A 125 -11.05 35.95 -1.00
N ASP A 126 -11.92 34.95 -0.98
CA ASP A 126 -13.22 34.89 -1.68
C ASP A 126 -14.37 35.33 -0.74
#